data_AF-A0A4Y9Z6P5-F1
#
_entry.id   AF-A0A4Y9Z6P5-F1
#
_cell.length_a   1.000
_cell.length_b   1.000
_cell.length_c   1.000
_cell.angle_alpha   90.00
_cell.angle_beta   90.00
_cell.angle_gamma   90.00
#
_symmetry.space_group_name_H-M   'P 1'
#
loop_
_entity.id
_entity.type
_entity.pdbx_description
1 polymer ?
#
loop_
_entity_poly.entity_id
_entity_poly.type
_entity_poly.pdbx_seq_one_letter_code
_entity_poly.pdbx_strand_id
1 'polypeptide(L)'
;QSLVVSNNAHEGILFTVPATLTANNFTLARYITQLFPRLGTAQVSAAVALYEGKAIPGVGTDVPSLAAAVIGDAIFVCPGYDMLRAFGDHGWKADFDIPPGTHAEDLSYEFLEYVPPSPPLILSAQHTGNNMSRSFAIPPTFPNADFMRAFRDAFLNTALSLDPNAKFESTIAPDWPAWSGGRGREMLFNQTEGADPQPVVQTVVPDADQLTRCA
;
A
#
# COMPACT_ATOMS: atom_id res chain seq x y z
N GLN A 1 15.47 2.78 17.68
CA GLN A 1 15.22 2.72 16.23
C GLN A 1 13.78 2.31 16.02
N SER A 2 13.09 2.86 15.03
CA SER A 2 11.67 2.58 14.75
C SER A 2 11.46 2.38 13.25
N LEU A 3 10.38 1.68 12.90
CA LEU A 3 9.97 1.41 11.52
C LEU A 3 8.47 1.63 11.38
N VAL A 4 8.05 2.50 10.47
CA VAL A 4 6.74 2.41 9.82
C VAL A 4 6.97 1.88 8.42
N VAL A 5 6.27 0.81 8.05
CA VAL A 5 6.25 0.29 6.69
C VAL A 5 4.83 0.38 6.15
N SER A 6 4.68 0.99 4.99
CA SER A 6 3.42 1.09 4.25
C SER A 6 3.55 0.29 2.97
N ASN A 7 2.47 -0.38 2.60
CA ASN A 7 2.29 -0.97 1.28
C ASN A 7 0.94 -0.50 0.73
N ASN A 8 0.80 -0.53 -0.58
CA ASN A 8 -0.47 -0.24 -1.23
C ASN A 8 -1.21 -1.55 -1.50
N ALA A 9 -2.55 -1.56 -1.49
CA ALA A 9 -3.33 -2.79 -1.62
C ALA A 9 -3.04 -3.58 -2.91
N HIS A 10 -2.58 -2.90 -3.98
CA HIS A 10 -2.32 -3.46 -5.30
C HIS A 10 -0.91 -3.13 -5.84
N GLU A 11 0.13 -3.43 -5.06
CA GLU A 11 1.55 -3.16 -5.39
C GLU A 11 2.00 -3.69 -6.77
N GLY A 12 1.49 -4.84 -7.20
CA GLY A 12 2.05 -5.52 -8.37
C GLY A 12 1.48 -5.09 -9.72
N ILE A 13 0.35 -4.36 -9.74
CA ILE A 13 -0.40 -4.10 -10.99
C ILE A 13 0.48 -3.39 -12.02
N LEU A 14 1.24 -2.37 -11.61
CA LEU A 14 2.09 -1.57 -12.52
C LEU A 14 3.27 -2.34 -13.09
N PHE A 15 3.64 -3.48 -12.50
CA PHE A 15 4.80 -4.29 -12.89
C PHE A 15 4.41 -5.51 -13.73
N THR A 16 3.13 -5.62 -14.07
CA THR A 16 2.63 -6.62 -15.01
C THR A 16 2.11 -5.95 -16.27
N VAL A 17 2.19 -6.65 -17.40
CA VAL A 17 1.60 -6.20 -18.66
C VAL A 17 0.52 -7.21 -19.07
N PRO A 18 -0.73 -7.03 -18.61
CA PRO A 18 -1.80 -8.02 -18.81
C PRO A 18 -1.98 -8.43 -20.27
N ALA A 19 -1.94 -7.47 -21.20
CA ALA A 19 -2.05 -7.74 -22.63
C ALA A 19 -0.94 -8.68 -23.14
N THR A 20 0.29 -8.54 -22.66
CA THR A 20 1.42 -9.41 -23.02
C THR A 20 1.25 -10.80 -22.42
N LEU A 21 0.85 -10.91 -21.16
CA LEU A 21 0.62 -12.20 -20.50
C LEU A 21 -0.48 -12.99 -21.22
N THR A 22 -1.59 -12.34 -21.54
CA THR A 22 -2.71 -12.93 -22.28
C THR A 22 -2.31 -13.31 -23.70
N ALA A 23 -1.70 -12.40 -24.46
CA ALA A 23 -1.32 -12.65 -25.87
C ALA A 23 -0.31 -13.80 -26.01
N ASN A 24 0.53 -14.04 -25.01
CA ASN A 24 1.52 -15.10 -25.00
C ASN A 24 1.09 -16.37 -24.23
N ASN A 25 -0.20 -16.45 -23.85
CA ASN A 25 -0.80 -17.55 -23.12
C ASN A 25 0.05 -18.00 -21.93
N PHE A 26 0.43 -17.04 -21.07
CA PHE A 26 1.19 -17.34 -19.87
C PHE A 26 0.40 -18.26 -18.93
N THR A 27 1.10 -19.20 -18.31
CA THR A 27 0.65 -19.85 -17.08
C THR A 27 1.28 -19.14 -15.89
N LEU A 28 0.68 -19.24 -14.70
CA LEU A 28 1.29 -18.66 -13.50
C LEU A 28 2.65 -19.30 -13.19
N ALA A 29 2.79 -20.61 -13.41
CA ALA A 29 4.07 -21.31 -13.30
C ALA A 29 5.16 -20.71 -14.21
N ARG A 30 4.81 -20.38 -15.46
CA ARG A 30 5.74 -19.74 -16.41
C ARG A 30 6.11 -18.33 -15.95
N TYR A 31 5.15 -17.56 -15.45
CA TYR A 31 5.41 -16.24 -14.89
C TYR A 31 6.38 -16.29 -13.70
N ILE A 32 6.09 -17.14 -12.70
CA ILE A 32 6.94 -17.34 -11.52
C ILE A 32 8.36 -17.79 -11.91
N THR A 33 8.48 -18.73 -12.86
CA THR A 33 9.79 -19.18 -13.35
C THR A 33 10.60 -18.04 -13.97
N GLN A 34 9.95 -17.12 -14.69
CA GLN A 34 10.64 -15.97 -15.30
C GLN A 34 11.00 -14.89 -14.27
N LEU A 35 10.11 -14.66 -13.29
CA LEU A 35 10.35 -13.71 -12.21
C LEU A 35 11.47 -14.18 -11.27
N PHE A 36 11.52 -15.49 -10.99
CA PHE A 36 12.49 -16.11 -10.10
C PHE A 36 13.25 -17.27 -10.78
N PRO A 37 14.21 -16.98 -11.67
CA PRO A 37 14.86 -17.99 -12.53
C PRO A 37 15.73 -19.00 -11.78
N ARG A 38 15.94 -18.83 -10.47
CA ARG A 38 16.69 -19.76 -9.61
C ARG A 38 15.81 -20.79 -8.89
N LEU A 39 14.48 -20.65 -8.95
CA LEU A 39 13.57 -21.64 -8.37
C LEU A 39 13.55 -22.91 -9.21
N GLY A 40 13.66 -24.06 -8.54
CA GLY A 40 13.42 -25.36 -9.15
C GLY A 40 11.93 -25.61 -9.37
N THR A 41 11.60 -26.64 -10.15
CA THR A 41 10.21 -27.00 -10.50
C THR A 41 9.32 -27.22 -9.28
N ALA A 42 9.82 -27.90 -8.24
CA ALA A 42 9.07 -28.13 -7.01
C ALA A 42 8.73 -26.82 -6.27
N GLN A 43 9.65 -25.86 -6.25
CA GLN A 43 9.43 -24.55 -5.63
C GLN A 43 8.43 -23.71 -6.42
N VAL A 44 8.52 -23.75 -7.77
CA VAL A 44 7.54 -23.10 -8.64
C VAL A 44 6.14 -23.68 -8.42
N SER A 45 5.99 -25.00 -8.36
CA SER A 45 4.70 -25.64 -8.09
C SER A 45 4.14 -25.26 -6.71
N ALA A 46 4.99 -25.18 -5.69
CA ALA A 46 4.58 -24.71 -4.37
C ALA A 46 4.10 -23.24 -4.41
N ALA A 47 4.84 -22.37 -5.10
CA ALA A 47 4.46 -20.97 -5.26
C ALA A 47 3.14 -20.81 -6.02
N VAL A 48 2.90 -21.58 -7.09
CA VAL A 48 1.61 -21.56 -7.81
C VAL A 48 0.45 -21.92 -6.89
N ALA A 49 0.62 -22.94 -6.04
CA ALA A 49 -0.41 -23.39 -5.10
C ALA A 49 -0.77 -22.37 -4.00
N LEU A 50 0.06 -21.34 -3.80
CA LEU A 50 -0.25 -20.23 -2.89
C LEU A 50 -1.28 -19.25 -3.48
N TYR A 51 -1.49 -19.25 -4.79
CA TYR A 51 -2.34 -18.27 -5.49
C TYR A 51 -3.48 -18.94 -6.29
N GLU A 52 -3.19 -19.96 -7.09
CA GLU A 52 -4.22 -20.61 -7.92
C GLU A 52 -5.26 -21.35 -7.06
N GLY A 53 -6.54 -21.17 -7.39
CA GLY A 53 -7.65 -21.83 -6.71
C GLY A 53 -7.99 -21.27 -5.33
N LYS A 54 -7.37 -20.16 -4.92
CA LYS A 54 -7.65 -19.44 -3.68
C LYS A 54 -8.33 -18.10 -3.98
N ALA A 55 -9.34 -17.74 -3.19
CA ALA A 55 -9.92 -16.41 -3.27
C ALA A 55 -8.98 -15.42 -2.57
N ILE A 56 -8.51 -14.41 -3.29
CA ILE A 56 -7.67 -13.34 -2.74
C ILE A 56 -8.48 -12.04 -2.87
N PRO A 57 -8.75 -11.33 -1.76
CA PRO A 57 -9.50 -10.07 -1.80
C PRO A 57 -8.89 -9.08 -2.81
N GLY A 58 -9.74 -8.47 -3.66
CA GLY A 58 -9.30 -7.50 -4.67
C GLY A 58 -8.53 -8.08 -5.86
N VAL A 59 -8.34 -9.40 -5.95
CA VAL A 59 -7.54 -10.04 -7.02
C VAL A 59 -8.40 -11.00 -7.84
N GLY A 60 -8.34 -10.84 -9.17
CA GLY A 60 -8.98 -11.74 -10.14
C GLY A 60 -8.33 -13.13 -10.21
N THR A 61 -9.06 -14.11 -10.75
CA THR A 61 -8.57 -15.50 -10.87
C THR A 61 -7.83 -15.78 -12.18
N ASP A 62 -7.75 -14.81 -13.09
CA ASP A 62 -6.98 -14.90 -14.32
C ASP A 62 -5.47 -14.72 -14.08
N VAL A 63 -4.66 -15.25 -15.00
CA VAL A 63 -3.19 -15.25 -14.88
C VAL A 63 -2.61 -13.84 -14.70
N PRO A 64 -3.04 -12.81 -15.44
CA PRO A 64 -2.60 -11.43 -15.18
C PRO A 64 -2.84 -10.95 -13.74
N SER A 65 -4.04 -11.14 -13.19
CA SER A 65 -4.33 -10.76 -11.80
C SER A 65 -3.49 -11.53 -10.79
N LEU A 66 -3.35 -12.85 -10.95
CA LEU A 66 -2.52 -13.66 -10.08
C LEU A 66 -1.03 -13.31 -10.19
N ALA A 67 -0.55 -12.97 -11.38
CA ALA A 67 0.82 -12.51 -11.60
C ALA A 67 1.09 -11.19 -10.88
N ALA A 68 0.14 -10.25 -10.89
CA ALA A 68 0.22 -9.01 -10.14
C ALA A 68 0.26 -9.26 -8.63
N ALA A 69 -0.55 -10.20 -8.12
CA ALA A 69 -0.48 -10.59 -6.72
C ALA A 69 0.88 -11.22 -6.34
N VAL A 70 1.44 -12.10 -7.18
CA VAL A 70 2.75 -12.73 -6.96
C VAL A 70 3.87 -11.68 -6.83
N ILE A 71 3.97 -10.75 -7.78
CA ILE A 71 5.05 -9.75 -7.74
C ILE A 71 4.81 -8.71 -6.64
N GLY A 72 3.56 -8.35 -6.38
CA GLY A 72 3.18 -7.47 -5.28
C GLY A 72 3.62 -8.03 -3.92
N ASP A 73 3.25 -9.28 -3.65
CA ASP A 73 3.61 -9.97 -2.41
C ASP A 73 5.13 -10.13 -2.31
N ALA A 74 5.77 -10.71 -3.33
CA ALA A 74 7.17 -11.13 -3.22
C ALA A 74 8.17 -9.96 -3.21
N ILE A 75 7.86 -8.83 -3.85
CA ILE A 75 8.79 -7.69 -3.99
C ILE A 75 8.49 -6.57 -2.99
N PHE A 76 7.24 -6.40 -2.55
CA PHE A 76 6.84 -5.25 -1.74
C PHE A 76 6.25 -5.66 -0.39
N VAL A 77 5.20 -6.47 -0.38
CA VAL A 77 4.43 -6.74 0.86
C VAL A 77 5.18 -7.65 1.82
N CYS A 78 5.66 -8.82 1.35
CA CYS A 78 6.35 -9.80 2.20
C CYS A 78 7.68 -9.28 2.78
N PRO A 79 8.53 -8.55 2.02
CA PRO A 79 9.67 -7.87 2.61
C PRO A 79 9.29 -6.88 3.73
N GLY A 80 8.12 -6.23 3.64
CA GLY A 80 7.59 -5.39 4.72
C GLY A 80 7.34 -6.18 6.01
N TYR A 81 6.77 -7.38 5.92
CA TYR A 81 6.62 -8.28 7.07
C TYR A 81 7.97 -8.75 7.63
N ASP A 82 8.98 -9.01 6.79
CA ASP A 82 10.33 -9.34 7.25
C ASP A 82 10.97 -8.18 8.03
N MET A 83 10.81 -6.95 7.55
CA MET A 83 11.26 -5.76 8.24
C MET A 83 10.55 -5.60 9.60
N LEU A 84 9.24 -5.86 9.67
CA LEU A 84 8.50 -5.81 10.94
C LEU A 84 8.99 -6.84 11.95
N ARG A 85 9.30 -8.06 11.51
CA ARG A 85 9.89 -9.09 12.38
C ARG A 85 11.24 -8.65 12.94
N ALA A 86 12.04 -7.90 12.17
CA ALA A 86 13.33 -7.38 12.61
C ALA A 86 13.21 -6.22 13.61
N PHE A 87 12.18 -5.37 13.49
CA PHE A 87 11.97 -4.22 14.38
C PHE A 87 11.08 -4.54 15.60
N GLY A 88 10.32 -5.63 15.58
CA GLY A 88 9.52 -6.10 16.71
C GLY A 88 8.53 -5.05 17.22
N ASP A 89 8.57 -4.78 18.52
CA ASP A 89 7.73 -3.78 19.19
C ASP A 89 8.08 -2.32 18.84
N HIS A 90 9.02 -2.11 17.93
CA HIS A 90 9.33 -0.82 17.30
C HIS A 90 8.95 -0.77 15.81
N GLY A 91 8.14 -1.71 15.33
CA GLY A 91 7.66 -1.79 13.95
C GLY A 91 6.14 -1.61 13.85
N TRP A 92 5.67 -0.85 12.86
CA TRP A 92 4.25 -0.62 12.57
C TRP A 92 3.97 -0.84 11.09
N LYS A 93 2.89 -1.59 10.77
CA LYS A 93 2.47 -1.86 9.39
C LYS A 93 1.25 -1.05 9.00
N ALA A 94 1.29 -0.42 7.84
CA ALA A 94 0.16 0.18 7.17
C ALA A 94 -0.18 -0.55 5.88
N ASP A 95 -1.46 -0.48 5.54
CA ASP A 95 -2.02 -0.83 4.25
C ASP A 95 -2.76 0.39 3.70
N PHE A 96 -2.29 0.92 2.58
CA PHE A 96 -2.91 2.01 1.84
C PHE A 96 -3.81 1.43 0.76
N ASP A 97 -5.11 1.63 0.90
CA ASP A 97 -6.14 0.97 0.10
C ASP A 97 -7.16 1.98 -0.43
N ILE A 98 -6.71 3.16 -0.86
CA ILE A 98 -7.57 4.05 -1.64
C ILE A 98 -7.57 3.56 -3.09
N PRO A 99 -8.73 3.21 -3.69
CA PRO A 99 -8.76 2.73 -5.07
C PRO A 99 -8.16 3.73 -6.07
N PRO A 100 -7.36 3.26 -7.04
CA PRO A 100 -7.02 1.86 -7.34
C PRO A 100 -5.92 1.21 -6.48
N GLY A 101 -5.33 1.87 -5.49
CA GLY A 101 -4.40 1.28 -4.52
C GLY A 101 -3.11 0.78 -5.15
N THR A 102 -2.67 1.41 -6.25
CA THR A 102 -1.52 0.94 -7.03
C THR A 102 -0.20 1.43 -6.44
N HIS A 103 0.91 0.77 -6.79
CA HIS A 103 2.23 1.13 -6.30
C HIS A 103 2.55 2.64 -6.43
N ALA A 104 3.03 3.23 -5.33
CA ALA A 104 3.43 4.64 -5.17
C ALA A 104 2.29 5.68 -5.18
N GLU A 105 1.01 5.27 -5.22
CA GLU A 105 -0.14 6.17 -5.18
C GLU A 105 -0.26 6.95 -3.86
N ASP A 106 0.13 6.30 -2.76
CA ASP A 106 0.20 6.81 -1.40
C ASP A 106 1.13 8.03 -1.24
N LEU A 107 2.15 8.18 -2.09
CA LEU A 107 3.06 9.33 -2.06
C LEU A 107 2.33 10.65 -2.24
N SER A 108 1.26 10.66 -3.05
CA SER A 108 0.44 11.86 -3.25
C SER A 108 -0.32 12.27 -1.97
N TYR A 109 -0.58 11.31 -1.07
CA TYR A 109 -1.22 11.53 0.23
C TYR A 109 -0.23 11.92 1.31
N GLU A 110 1.01 11.44 1.21
CA GLU A 110 2.08 11.78 2.14
C GLU A 110 2.60 13.22 1.92
N PHE A 111 2.86 13.60 0.68
CA PHE A 111 3.64 14.81 0.40
C PHE A 111 2.84 16.00 -0.15
N LEU A 112 1.62 15.79 -0.67
CA LEU A 112 0.81 16.91 -1.13
C LEU A 112 0.06 17.58 0.02
N GLU A 113 0.02 18.91 -0.04
CA GLU A 113 -0.88 19.70 0.79
C GLU A 113 -2.30 19.56 0.24
N TYR A 114 -3.27 19.29 1.12
CA TYR A 114 -4.67 19.35 0.74
C TYR A 114 -5.04 20.80 0.41
N VAL A 115 -5.35 21.09 -0.85
CA VAL A 115 -5.87 22.37 -1.30
C VAL A 115 -7.36 22.20 -1.61
N PRO A 116 -8.28 22.74 -0.79
CA PRO A 116 -9.71 22.64 -1.09
C PRO A 116 -10.01 23.32 -2.43
N PRO A 117 -10.98 22.82 -3.22
CA PRO A 117 -11.40 23.50 -4.43
C PRO A 117 -11.94 24.88 -4.05
N SER A 118 -11.19 25.93 -4.38
CA SER A 118 -11.64 27.31 -4.25
C SER A 118 -12.93 27.48 -5.07
N PRO A 119 -13.96 28.20 -4.58
CA PRO A 119 -14.97 28.75 -5.49
C PRO A 119 -14.26 29.62 -6.55
N PRO A 120 -14.84 29.83 -7.75
CA PRO A 120 -14.21 30.66 -8.77
C PRO A 120 -14.21 32.12 -8.29
N LEU A 121 -13.16 32.48 -7.56
CA LEU A 121 -12.83 33.83 -7.20
C LEU A 121 -11.49 34.13 -7.85
N ILE A 122 -11.53 35.10 -8.76
CA ILE A 122 -10.36 35.74 -9.34
C ILE A 122 -9.54 36.31 -8.18
N LEU A 123 -8.52 35.58 -7.73
CA LEU A 123 -7.39 36.19 -7.04
C LEU A 123 -6.13 35.37 -7.27
N SER A 124 -5.19 36.04 -7.92
CA SER A 124 -3.81 35.63 -8.16
C SER A 124 -3.12 35.14 -6.88
N ALA A 125 -2.94 33.83 -6.75
CA ALA A 125 -1.85 33.28 -5.95
C ALA A 125 -0.56 33.40 -6.76
N GLN A 126 -0.09 34.64 -6.88
CA GLN A 126 1.24 34.95 -7.36
C GLN A 126 2.23 34.67 -6.21
N HIS A 127 2.54 33.39 -5.98
CA HIS A 127 3.84 33.04 -5.41
C HIS A 127 4.85 32.98 -6.56
N THR A 128 5.49 34.12 -6.76
CA THR A 128 6.66 34.27 -7.62
C THR A 128 7.85 33.61 -6.91
N GLY A 129 8.55 32.69 -7.58
CA GLY A 129 9.93 32.45 -7.22
C GLY A 129 10.59 31.11 -7.52
N ASN A 130 9.88 30.04 -7.92
CA ASN A 130 10.51 28.78 -8.36
C ASN A 130 9.41 27.76 -8.63
N ASN A 131 9.10 27.56 -9.91
CA ASN A 131 8.12 26.61 -10.40
C ASN A 131 8.68 25.18 -10.34
N MET A 132 9.03 24.72 -9.13
CA MET A 132 9.22 23.30 -8.88
C MET A 132 7.82 22.73 -8.76
N SER A 133 7.33 22.23 -9.89
CA SER A 133 6.11 21.45 -10.05
C SER A 133 5.75 20.69 -8.78
N ARG A 134 4.82 21.22 -7.96
CA ARG A 134 4.19 20.53 -6.82
C ARG A 134 3.20 19.46 -7.30
N SER A 135 3.42 18.89 -8.48
CA SER A 135 2.66 17.76 -8.99
C SER A 135 3.51 16.51 -8.78
N PHE A 136 3.11 15.69 -7.82
CA PHE A 136 3.29 14.25 -8.01
C PHE A 136 2.59 13.88 -9.33
N ALA A 137 3.15 12.90 -10.05
CA ALA A 137 2.61 12.49 -11.35
C ALA A 137 1.16 11.99 -11.26
N ILE A 138 0.71 11.63 -10.04
CA ILE A 138 -0.63 11.11 -9.75
C ILE A 138 -1.27 11.99 -8.66
N PRO A 139 -2.35 12.73 -8.95
CA PRO A 139 -3.11 13.46 -7.94
C PRO A 139 -3.95 12.49 -7.07
N PRO A 140 -4.25 12.82 -5.80
CA PRO A 140 -5.11 12.00 -4.94
C PRO A 140 -6.49 11.80 -5.57
N THR A 141 -6.94 10.54 -5.67
CA THR A 141 -8.30 10.18 -6.13
C THR A 141 -9.36 10.43 -5.06
N PHE A 142 -8.93 10.49 -3.80
CA PHE A 142 -9.72 10.82 -2.61
C PHE A 142 -9.11 12.00 -1.85
N PRO A 143 -9.32 13.25 -2.29
CA PRO A 143 -8.78 14.42 -1.60
C PRO A 143 -9.63 14.72 -0.36
N ASN A 144 -9.30 14.08 0.76
CA ASN A 144 -9.92 14.34 2.07
C ASN A 144 -8.86 14.82 3.07
N ALA A 145 -9.09 16.01 3.65
CA ALA A 145 -8.10 16.67 4.52
C ALA A 145 -7.76 15.86 5.78
N ASP A 146 -8.76 15.24 6.41
CA ASP A 146 -8.58 14.46 7.63
C ASP A 146 -7.83 13.15 7.34
N PHE A 147 -8.15 12.51 6.22
CA PHE A 147 -7.44 11.32 5.73
C PHE A 147 -5.98 11.62 5.42
N MET A 148 -5.70 12.63 4.59
CA MET A 148 -4.33 12.99 4.20
C MET A 148 -3.50 13.41 5.41
N ARG A 149 -4.11 14.11 6.38
CA ARG A 149 -3.45 14.45 7.65
C ARG A 149 -3.13 13.19 8.45
N ALA A 150 -4.10 12.30 8.65
CA ALA A 150 -3.89 11.05 9.39
C ALA A 150 -2.79 10.18 8.78
N PHE A 151 -2.73 10.08 7.45
CA PHE A 151 -1.71 9.30 6.75
C PHE A 151 -0.32 9.93 6.90
N ARG A 152 -0.14 11.18 6.47
CA ARG A 152 1.16 11.89 6.53
C ARG A 152 1.70 12.00 7.95
N ASP A 153 0.86 12.38 8.90
CA ASP A 153 1.32 12.69 10.25
C ASP A 153 1.83 11.44 10.97
N ALA A 154 1.40 10.23 10.60
CA ALA A 154 1.97 9.01 11.18
C ALA A 154 3.47 8.82 10.86
N PHE A 155 3.89 9.16 9.63
CA PHE A 155 5.30 9.14 9.24
C PHE A 155 6.07 10.27 9.94
N LEU A 156 5.50 11.47 10.00
CA LEU A 156 6.12 12.60 10.68
C LEU A 156 6.28 12.37 12.19
N ASN A 157 5.25 11.84 12.86
CA ASN A 157 5.30 11.47 14.27
C ASN A 157 6.42 10.46 14.51
N THR A 158 6.53 9.42 13.66
CA THR A 158 7.60 8.42 13.75
C THR A 158 8.99 9.05 13.54
N ALA A 159 9.15 9.95 12.58
CA ALA A 159 10.42 10.62 12.32
C ALA A 159 10.87 11.51 13.50
N LEU A 160 9.92 12.18 14.16
CA LEU A 160 10.21 13.12 15.24
C LEU A 160 10.34 12.46 16.62
N SER A 161 9.63 11.37 16.85
CA SER A 161 9.47 10.78 18.20
C SER A 161 9.76 9.28 18.28
N LEU A 162 10.03 8.63 17.14
CA LEU A 162 10.17 7.19 17.00
C LEU A 162 8.87 6.39 17.29
N ASP A 163 7.71 7.04 17.34
CA ASP A 163 6.39 6.41 17.57
C ASP A 163 5.29 7.12 16.74
N PRO A 164 4.53 6.42 15.87
CA PRO A 164 3.42 7.03 15.13
C PRO A 164 2.28 7.53 16.03
N ASN A 165 2.20 7.06 17.27
CA ASN A 165 1.17 7.44 18.24
C ASN A 165 1.52 8.70 19.06
N ALA A 166 2.77 9.15 19.04
CA ALA A 166 3.17 10.40 19.68
C ALA A 166 2.77 11.60 18.81
N LYS A 167 1.45 11.83 18.78
CA LYS A 167 0.77 12.82 17.93
C LYS A 167 1.04 14.25 18.40
N PHE A 168 1.55 15.09 17.50
CA PHE A 168 1.67 16.53 17.74
C PHE A 168 0.37 17.28 17.47
N GLU A 169 -0.47 16.76 16.57
CA GLU A 169 -1.81 17.25 16.27
C GLU A 169 -2.83 16.10 16.37
N SER A 170 -4.08 16.43 16.68
CA SER A 170 -5.15 15.44 16.68
C SER A 170 -5.49 15.02 15.25
N THR A 171 -5.56 13.71 15.00
CA THR A 171 -5.92 13.12 13.71
C THR A 171 -7.02 12.07 13.88
N ILE A 172 -7.68 11.69 12.78
CA ILE A 172 -8.65 10.57 12.79
C ILE A 172 -7.99 9.19 12.97
N ALA A 173 -6.67 9.06 12.80
CA ALA A 173 -5.97 7.82 13.08
C ALA A 173 -6.14 7.42 14.55
N PRO A 174 -6.56 6.17 14.86
CA PRO A 174 -6.63 5.66 16.23
C PRO A 174 -5.22 5.33 16.76
N ASP A 175 -5.15 4.62 17.88
CA ASP A 175 -3.89 4.02 18.33
C ASP A 175 -3.45 2.92 17.36
N TRP A 176 -2.20 3.00 16.94
CA TRP A 176 -1.54 2.08 16.03
C TRP A 176 -0.65 1.13 16.82
N PRO A 177 -1.05 -0.14 17.01
CA PRO A 177 -0.27 -1.09 17.78
C PRO A 177 0.99 -1.49 17.03
N ALA A 178 2.10 -1.62 17.76
CA ALA A 178 3.34 -2.16 17.22
C ALA A 178 3.22 -3.66 16.95
N TRP A 179 4.09 -4.16 16.07
CA TRP A 179 4.19 -5.56 15.65
C TRP A 179 4.91 -6.42 16.70
N SER A 180 4.28 -6.59 17.86
CA SER A 180 4.87 -7.27 19.02
C SER A 180 4.70 -8.80 18.98
N GLY A 181 5.79 -9.54 19.25
CA GLY A 181 5.72 -10.99 19.45
C GLY A 181 5.35 -11.79 18.19
N GLY A 182 5.72 -11.29 17.01
CA GLY A 182 5.47 -11.93 15.72
C GLY A 182 4.00 -11.90 15.27
N ARG A 183 3.17 -11.12 15.96
CA ARG A 183 1.76 -10.89 15.66
C ARG A 183 1.49 -9.39 15.74
N GLY A 184 0.52 -8.90 14.97
CA GLY A 184 0.22 -7.48 14.98
C GLY A 184 -1.13 -7.17 14.34
N ARG A 185 -1.49 -5.90 14.41
CA ARG A 185 -2.55 -5.32 13.59
C ARG A 185 -1.91 -4.36 12.60
N GLU A 186 -2.57 -4.12 11.50
CA GLU A 186 -2.16 -3.14 10.51
C GLU A 186 -3.03 -1.91 10.63
N MET A 187 -2.51 -0.73 10.28
CA MET A 187 -3.35 0.44 10.06
C MET A 187 -3.85 0.41 8.62
N LEU A 188 -5.16 0.28 8.44
CA LEU A 188 -5.81 0.45 7.16
C LEU A 188 -6.08 1.93 6.91
N PHE A 189 -5.65 2.42 5.76
CA PHE A 189 -5.98 3.73 5.21
C PHE A 189 -6.80 3.55 3.92
N ASN A 190 -8.12 3.61 4.03
CA ASN A 190 -9.08 3.40 2.94
C ASN A 190 -10.20 4.49 3.00
N GLN A 191 -11.23 4.34 2.18
CA GLN A 191 -12.47 5.09 2.12
C GLN A 191 -13.67 4.13 2.03
N THR A 192 -14.87 4.60 2.36
CA THR A 192 -16.10 3.84 2.09
C THR A 192 -16.44 3.87 0.60
N GLU A 193 -17.18 2.87 0.13
CA GLU A 193 -17.75 2.89 -1.22
C GLU A 193 -18.90 3.90 -1.34
N GLY A 194 -19.19 4.36 -2.57
CA GLY A 194 -20.36 5.17 -2.88
C GLY A 194 -20.06 6.53 -3.53
N ALA A 195 -21.10 7.33 -3.75
CA ALA A 195 -20.99 8.64 -4.37
C ALA A 195 -20.38 9.72 -3.45
N ASP A 196 -20.36 9.47 -2.14
CA ASP A 196 -19.82 10.37 -1.11
C ASP A 196 -18.94 9.57 -0.13
N PRO A 197 -17.74 9.14 -0.58
CA PRO A 197 -16.86 8.28 0.21
C PRO A 197 -16.38 9.00 1.48
N GLN A 198 -16.38 8.28 2.60
CA GLN A 198 -15.90 8.75 3.90
C GLN A 198 -14.56 8.09 4.25
N PRO A 199 -13.65 8.77 4.97
CA PRO A 199 -12.35 8.20 5.31
C PRO A 199 -12.49 7.02 6.27
N VAL A 200 -11.75 5.94 5.99
CA VAL A 200 -11.64 4.75 6.83
C VAL A 200 -10.19 4.65 7.29
N VAL A 201 -9.92 5.07 8.53
CA VAL A 201 -8.61 4.93 9.16
C VAL A 201 -8.77 4.12 10.44
N GLN A 202 -8.36 2.84 10.40
CA GLN A 202 -8.62 1.92 11.50
C GLN A 202 -7.61 0.79 11.55
N THR A 203 -7.47 0.16 12.73
CA THR A 203 -6.63 -1.02 12.84
C THR A 203 -7.36 -2.28 12.39
N VAL A 204 -6.72 -3.11 11.58
CA VAL A 204 -7.26 -4.37 11.05
C VAL A 204 -6.38 -5.55 11.42
N VAL A 205 -6.97 -6.74 11.42
CA VAL A 205 -6.18 -7.98 11.53
C VAL A 205 -5.59 -8.27 10.16
N PRO A 206 -4.28 -8.54 10.04
CA PRO A 206 -3.68 -8.93 8.77
C PRO A 206 -4.38 -10.14 8.17
N ASP A 207 -4.48 -10.19 6.84
CA ASP A 207 -5.04 -11.35 6.15
C ASP A 207 -4.16 -12.59 6.42
N ALA A 208 -4.76 -13.63 7.02
CA ALA A 208 -4.07 -14.87 7.35
C ALA A 208 -3.55 -15.60 6.10
N ASP A 209 -4.26 -15.50 4.97
CA ASP A 209 -3.80 -16.07 3.71
C ASP A 209 -2.61 -15.27 3.16
N GLN A 210 -2.59 -13.94 3.30
CA GLN A 210 -1.42 -13.12 2.95
C GLN A 210 -0.21 -13.45 3.83
N LEU A 211 -0.40 -13.58 5.15
CA LEU A 211 0.67 -14.01 6.05
C LEU A 211 1.22 -15.39 5.70
N THR A 212 0.38 -16.30 5.21
CA THR A 212 0.81 -17.63 4.72
C THR A 212 1.67 -17.52 3.47
N ARG A 213 1.38 -16.57 2.57
CA ARG A 213 2.20 -16.30 1.39
C ARG A 213 3.54 -15.65 1.74
N CYS A 214 3.61 -14.93 2.85
CA CYS A 214 4.80 -14.25 3.37
C CYS A 214 5.56 -15.02 4.48
N ALA A 215 5.35 -16.33 4.60
CA ALA A 215 5.95 -17.19 5.62
C ALA A 215 7.14 -18.01 5.12
#